data_AF-A0A4Q3WZH8-F1
#
_entry.id   AF-A0A4Q3WZH8-F1
#
_cell.length_a   1.000
_cell.length_b   1.000
_cell.length_c   1.000
_cell.angle_alpha   90.00
_cell.angle_beta   90.00
_cell.angle_gamma   90.00
#
_symmetry.space_group_name_H-M   'P 1'
#
loop_
_entity.id
_entity.type
_entity.pdbx_description
1 polymer ?
#
loop_
_entity_poly.entity_id
_entity_poly.type
_entity_poly.pdbx_seq_one_letter_code
_entity_poly.pdbx_strand_id
1 'polypeptide(L)'
;MSAHITRGIYRLEGILGEFRDFVLATQLHTIHSDANQILRNVTAETFPKHTNIDLILNLSPGLPPILADEVKLKRAFGELIENSIDFQPEGGQLTIKSALADPKTLSSLTKTSFAGQVLRLDFIDHGPGLSELDRLRVFAPFYTKKAKGMGLGLSIVKGIIEAHGGAICEIGDVDDNSIGAHFVVLLPALVLDDRKRIGESKEGQRAPAQVFGGG
;
A
#
# COMPACT_ATOMS: atom_id res chain seq x y z
N MET A 1 -36.88 -9.59 16.91
CA MET A 1 -36.75 -8.20 16.37
C MET A 1 -35.39 -7.55 16.63
N SER A 2 -34.73 -7.74 17.79
CA SER A 2 -33.44 -7.07 18.11
C SER A 2 -32.28 -7.39 17.15
N ALA A 3 -32.12 -8.64 16.72
CA ALA A 3 -30.97 -9.08 15.90
C ALA A 3 -30.95 -8.51 14.46
N HIS A 4 -32.10 -8.03 13.94
CA HIS A 4 -32.18 -7.38 12.63
C HIS A 4 -31.82 -5.90 12.69
N ILE A 5 -32.19 -5.21 13.79
CA ILE A 5 -31.85 -3.80 14.02
C ILE A 5 -30.34 -3.68 14.26
N THR A 6 -29.77 -4.55 15.10
CA THR A 6 -28.32 -4.56 15.38
C THR A 6 -27.49 -4.82 14.12
N ARG A 7 -27.90 -5.75 13.25
CA ARG A 7 -27.26 -5.96 11.93
C ARG A 7 -27.38 -4.75 11.00
N GLY A 8 -28.52 -4.06 11.05
CA GLY A 8 -28.72 -2.82 10.29
C GLY A 8 -27.80 -1.68 10.76
N ILE A 9 -27.59 -1.55 12.07
CA ILE A 9 -26.69 -0.55 12.67
C ILE A 9 -25.24 -0.82 12.28
N TYR A 10 -24.73 -2.05 12.43
CA TYR A 10 -23.35 -2.37 12.03
C TYR A 10 -23.09 -2.16 10.54
N ARG A 11 -24.10 -2.42 9.69
CA ARG A 11 -23.99 -2.14 8.26
C ARG A 11 -23.91 -0.63 8.00
N LEU A 12 -24.70 0.18 8.69
CA LEU A 12 -24.64 1.64 8.57
C LEU A 12 -23.32 2.21 9.09
N GLU A 13 -22.80 1.69 10.19
CA GLU A 13 -21.48 2.08 10.73
C GLU A 13 -20.36 1.75 9.74
N GLY A 14 -20.38 0.57 9.11
CA GLY A 14 -19.45 0.20 8.05
C GLY A 14 -19.54 1.15 6.85
N ILE A 15 -20.76 1.49 6.43
CA ILE A 15 -21.00 2.42 5.33
C ILE A 15 -20.47 3.83 5.64
N LEU A 16 -20.75 4.33 6.84
CA LEU A 16 -20.31 5.66 7.28
C LEU A 16 -18.78 5.71 7.42
N GLY A 17 -18.17 4.60 7.85
CA GLY A 17 -16.72 4.40 7.85
C GLY A 17 -16.16 4.53 6.44
N GLU A 18 -16.56 3.67 5.51
CA GLU A 18 -16.09 3.70 4.11
C GLU A 18 -16.24 5.10 3.49
N PHE A 19 -17.36 5.79 3.72
CA PHE A 19 -17.57 7.14 3.20
C PHE A 19 -16.66 8.20 3.86
N ARG A 20 -16.53 8.19 5.19
CA ARG A 20 -15.61 9.10 5.89
C ARG A 20 -14.19 8.94 5.36
N ASP A 21 -13.79 7.70 5.13
CA ASP A 21 -12.43 7.38 4.77
C ASP A 21 -12.14 7.70 3.30
N PHE A 22 -13.16 7.61 2.43
CA PHE A 22 -13.14 8.20 1.10
C PHE A 22 -12.89 9.73 1.14
N VAL A 23 -13.51 10.45 2.09
CA VAL A 23 -13.33 11.90 2.25
C VAL A 23 -11.96 12.24 2.89
N LEU A 24 -11.47 11.43 3.83
CA LEU A 24 -10.25 11.69 4.60
C LEU A 24 -8.96 11.08 4.00
N ALA A 25 -9.06 10.34 2.89
CA ALA A 25 -7.91 9.66 2.27
C ALA A 25 -6.71 10.58 2.00
N THR A 26 -6.95 11.88 1.81
CA THR A 26 -5.93 12.89 1.46
C THR A 26 -5.23 13.54 2.66
N GLN A 27 -5.73 13.36 3.90
CA GLN A 27 -5.13 13.95 5.09
C GLN A 27 -4.13 12.98 5.73
N LEU A 28 -2.86 13.07 5.32
CA LEU A 28 -1.82 12.14 5.78
C LEU A 28 -1.05 12.64 7.00
N HIS A 29 -0.76 11.72 7.91
CA HIS A 29 0.25 11.89 8.96
C HIS A 29 1.42 10.96 8.65
N THR A 30 2.42 11.45 7.92
CA THR A 30 3.51 10.61 7.39
C THR A 30 4.72 10.56 8.33
N ILE A 31 5.33 9.38 8.40
CA ILE A 31 6.61 9.11 9.06
C ILE A 31 7.53 8.34 8.12
N HIS A 32 8.81 8.20 8.48
CA HIS A 32 9.73 7.33 7.74
C HIS A 32 9.40 5.87 8.05
N SER A 33 9.02 5.11 7.04
CA SER A 33 8.60 3.71 7.22
C SER A 33 9.26 2.77 6.22
N ASP A 34 9.40 1.52 6.63
CA ASP A 34 9.77 0.41 5.76
C ASP A 34 8.50 -0.23 5.17
N ALA A 35 8.33 -0.11 3.85
CA ALA A 35 7.19 -0.69 3.14
C ALA A 35 7.07 -2.21 3.35
N ASN A 36 8.19 -2.92 3.45
CA ASN A 36 8.17 -4.37 3.70
C ASN A 36 7.64 -4.68 5.09
N GLN A 37 7.95 -3.86 6.09
CA GLN A 37 7.42 -4.05 7.43
C GLN A 37 5.92 -3.79 7.48
N ILE A 38 5.43 -2.76 6.77
CA ILE A 38 4.00 -2.51 6.64
C ILE A 38 3.30 -3.71 5.99
N LEU A 39 3.84 -4.24 4.88
CA LEU A 39 3.31 -5.42 4.19
C LEU A 39 3.29 -6.65 5.10
N ARG A 40 4.38 -6.95 5.83
CA ARG A 40 4.41 -8.07 6.78
C ARG A 40 3.35 -7.93 7.87
N ASN A 41 3.22 -6.73 8.44
CA ASN A 41 2.25 -6.46 9.50
C ASN A 41 0.81 -6.65 9.02
N VAL A 42 0.44 -6.00 7.91
CA VAL A 42 -0.93 -6.11 7.38
C VAL A 42 -1.25 -7.54 6.95
N THR A 43 -0.30 -8.25 6.32
CA THR A 43 -0.53 -9.64 5.94
C THR A 43 -0.72 -10.53 7.17
N ALA A 44 0.04 -10.33 8.25
CA ALA A 44 -0.15 -11.08 9.49
C ALA A 44 -1.47 -10.75 10.21
N GLU A 45 -1.98 -9.52 10.06
CA GLU A 45 -3.24 -9.05 10.65
C GLU A 45 -4.47 -9.52 9.85
N THR A 46 -4.40 -9.45 8.52
CA THR A 46 -5.55 -9.63 7.62
C THR A 46 -5.64 -11.03 7.01
N PHE A 47 -4.52 -11.72 6.78
CA PHE A 47 -4.54 -13.01 6.10
C PHE A 47 -5.10 -14.13 7.00
N PRO A 48 -6.14 -14.87 6.58
CA PRO A 48 -6.76 -15.90 7.42
C PRO A 48 -5.79 -17.04 7.76
N LYS A 49 -5.79 -17.48 9.03
CA LYS A 49 -4.97 -18.64 9.46
C LYS A 49 -5.45 -19.97 8.88
N HIS A 50 -6.71 -20.05 8.46
CA HIS A 50 -7.34 -21.24 7.91
C HIS A 50 -7.98 -20.87 6.56
N THR A 51 -7.20 -20.99 5.50
CA THR A 51 -7.63 -20.78 4.11
C THR A 51 -6.93 -21.79 3.21
N ASN A 52 -7.55 -22.10 2.07
CA ASN A 52 -6.95 -22.93 1.00
C ASN A 52 -6.13 -22.08 0.01
N ILE A 53 -5.79 -20.84 0.39
CA ILE A 53 -5.00 -19.92 -0.42
C ILE A 53 -3.57 -19.93 0.12
N ASP A 54 -2.61 -20.23 -0.75
CA ASP A 54 -1.19 -20.13 -0.44
C ASP A 54 -0.73 -18.67 -0.51
N LEU A 55 -0.11 -18.20 0.57
CA LEU A 55 0.47 -16.86 0.64
C LEU A 55 1.97 -16.92 0.38
N ILE A 56 2.44 -16.19 -0.64
CA ILE A 56 3.86 -16.05 -0.96
C ILE A 56 4.30 -14.59 -0.78
N LEU A 57 5.28 -14.36 0.09
CA LEU A 57 5.90 -13.05 0.30
C LEU A 57 7.31 -12.99 -0.30
N ASN A 58 7.44 -12.37 -1.47
CA ASN A 58 8.72 -12.15 -2.15
C ASN A 58 9.14 -10.68 -2.01
N LEU A 59 9.56 -10.31 -0.81
CA LEU A 59 9.90 -8.94 -0.47
C LEU A 59 11.40 -8.70 -0.63
N SER A 60 11.79 -7.79 -1.52
CA SER A 60 13.20 -7.46 -1.75
C SER A 60 13.82 -6.86 -0.48
N PRO A 61 14.98 -7.34 0.00
CA PRO A 61 15.65 -6.76 1.15
C PRO A 61 16.25 -5.40 0.81
N GLY A 62 16.37 -4.51 1.80
CA GLY A 62 17.10 -3.25 1.66
C GLY A 62 16.43 -2.21 0.77
N LEU A 63 15.10 -2.23 0.65
CA LEU A 63 14.37 -1.16 -0.03
C LEU A 63 14.55 0.17 0.74
N PRO A 64 14.69 1.31 0.02
CA PRO A 64 14.74 2.61 0.67
C PRO A 64 13.42 2.91 1.40
N PRO A 65 13.47 3.70 2.48
CA PRO A 65 12.25 4.03 3.23
C PRO A 65 11.30 4.89 2.38
N ILE A 66 10.05 4.97 2.82
CA ILE A 66 9.02 5.85 2.23
C ILE A 66 8.50 6.82 3.30
N LEU A 67 7.91 7.94 2.88
CA LEU A 67 7.04 8.74 3.75
C LEU A 67 5.65 8.13 3.75
N ALA A 68 5.26 7.54 4.88
CA ALA A 68 4.02 6.78 4.98
C ALA A 68 3.18 7.20 6.18
N ASP A 69 1.88 7.34 5.95
CA ASP A 69 0.86 7.16 6.97
C ASP A 69 0.58 5.66 7.05
N GLU A 70 1.23 4.97 7.98
CA GLU A 70 1.18 3.51 8.07
C GLU A 70 -0.23 2.98 8.26
N VAL A 71 -1.08 3.70 9.00
CA VAL A 71 -2.47 3.28 9.25
C VAL A 71 -3.25 3.26 7.94
N LYS A 72 -3.11 4.32 7.12
CA LYS A 72 -3.78 4.38 5.82
C LYS A 72 -3.19 3.38 4.82
N LEU A 73 -1.87 3.21 4.76
CA LEU A 73 -1.27 2.21 3.88
C LEU A 73 -1.64 0.77 4.27
N LYS A 74 -1.64 0.44 5.57
CA LYS A 74 -2.13 -0.87 6.04
C LYS A 74 -3.56 -1.12 5.57
N ARG A 75 -4.44 -0.12 5.68
CA ARG A 75 -5.80 -0.26 5.16
C ARG A 75 -5.80 -0.52 3.65
N ALA A 76 -5.08 0.29 2.88
CA ALA A 76 -5.06 0.15 1.43
C ALA A 76 -4.57 -1.24 1.00
N PHE A 77 -3.52 -1.75 1.65
CA PHE A 77 -3.01 -3.10 1.40
C PHE A 77 -3.94 -4.19 1.92
N GLY A 78 -4.61 -3.97 3.05
CA GLY A 78 -5.62 -4.88 3.58
C GLY A 78 -6.79 -5.07 2.61
N GLU A 79 -7.30 -3.99 2.04
CA GLU A 79 -8.34 -4.04 1.00
C GLU A 79 -7.90 -4.83 -0.24
N LEU A 80 -6.64 -4.69 -0.68
CA LEU A 80 -6.10 -5.48 -1.79
C LEU A 80 -6.01 -6.97 -1.43
N ILE A 81 -5.52 -7.29 -0.23
CA ILE A 81 -5.42 -8.67 0.27
C ILE A 81 -6.81 -9.32 0.40
N GLU A 82 -7.76 -8.61 1.00
CA GLU A 82 -9.15 -9.09 1.16
C GLU A 82 -9.83 -9.27 -0.20
N ASN A 83 -9.61 -8.36 -1.15
CA ASN A 83 -10.12 -8.54 -2.52
C ASN A 83 -9.56 -9.81 -3.17
N SER A 84 -8.25 -10.05 -3.08
CA SER A 84 -7.64 -11.26 -3.64
C SER A 84 -8.20 -12.54 -3.00
N ILE A 85 -8.41 -12.55 -1.68
CA ILE A 85 -9.01 -13.70 -0.98
C ILE A 85 -10.46 -13.93 -1.42
N ASP A 86 -11.27 -12.88 -1.47
CA ASP A 86 -12.71 -12.97 -1.78
C ASP A 86 -12.97 -13.51 -3.19
N PHE A 87 -12.05 -13.26 -4.14
CA PHE A 87 -12.15 -13.72 -5.52
C PHE A 87 -11.52 -15.11 -5.75
N GLN A 88 -11.02 -15.78 -4.70
CA GLN A 88 -10.45 -17.13 -4.75
C GLN A 88 -11.11 -18.09 -3.74
N PRO A 89 -12.44 -18.28 -3.76
CA PRO A 89 -13.16 -19.05 -2.72
C PRO A 89 -12.83 -20.55 -2.70
N GLU A 90 -12.37 -21.11 -3.83
CA GLU A 90 -12.01 -22.53 -3.95
C GLU A 90 -10.55 -22.80 -3.52
N GLY A 91 -9.81 -21.76 -3.14
CA GLY A 91 -8.38 -21.80 -2.93
C GLY A 91 -7.61 -21.24 -4.12
N GLY A 92 -6.29 -21.20 -3.99
CA GLY A 92 -5.41 -20.61 -5.00
C GLY A 92 -4.13 -20.08 -4.37
N GLN A 93 -3.59 -19.02 -4.94
CA GLN A 93 -2.38 -18.38 -4.43
C GLN A 93 -2.50 -16.86 -4.52
N LEU A 94 -2.05 -16.20 -3.45
CA LEU A 94 -1.78 -14.76 -3.38
C LEU A 94 -0.27 -14.56 -3.22
N THR A 95 0.35 -13.93 -4.22
CA THR A 95 1.75 -13.53 -4.16
C THR A 95 1.85 -12.02 -3.97
N ILE A 96 2.60 -11.60 -2.93
CA ILE A 96 2.94 -10.20 -2.70
C ILE A 96 4.44 -10.01 -2.95
N LYS A 97 4.79 -9.11 -3.86
CA LYS A 97 6.19 -8.78 -4.18
C LYS A 97 6.50 -7.34 -3.84
N SER A 98 7.76 -7.07 -3.48
CA SER A 98 8.27 -5.70 -3.40
C SER A 98 9.63 -5.60 -4.09
N ALA A 99 9.85 -4.52 -4.81
CA ALA A 99 11.11 -4.23 -5.51
C ALA A 99 11.27 -2.72 -5.75
N LEU A 100 12.46 -2.31 -6.17
CA LEU A 100 12.61 -1.02 -6.85
C LEU A 100 12.07 -1.14 -8.28
N ALA A 101 11.28 -0.16 -8.70
CA ALA A 101 10.78 -0.10 -10.06
C ALA A 101 11.92 0.26 -11.04
N ASP A 102 11.99 -0.45 -12.17
CA ASP A 102 12.83 -0.02 -13.29
C ASP A 102 12.20 1.24 -13.93
N PRO A 103 12.96 2.33 -14.13
CA PRO A 103 12.50 3.53 -14.81
C PRO A 103 11.77 3.27 -16.15
N LYS A 104 12.20 2.26 -16.92
CA LYS A 104 11.54 1.88 -18.18
C LYS A 104 10.12 1.37 -17.94
N THR A 105 9.93 0.56 -16.90
CA THR A 105 8.63 -0.02 -16.55
C THR A 105 7.68 1.00 -15.94
N LEU A 106 8.18 2.05 -15.28
CA LEU A 106 7.32 3.11 -14.74
C LEU A 106 6.48 3.80 -15.83
N SER A 107 7.11 4.12 -16.97
CA SER A 107 6.41 4.80 -18.06
C SER A 107 5.28 3.98 -18.71
N SER A 108 5.36 2.64 -18.65
CA SER A 108 4.28 1.77 -19.13
C SER A 108 3.16 1.59 -18.11
N LEU A 109 3.46 1.71 -16.81
CA LEU A 109 2.52 1.45 -15.72
C LEU A 109 1.71 2.67 -15.30
N THR A 110 2.26 3.88 -15.41
CA THR A 110 1.60 5.10 -14.96
C THR A 110 2.04 6.34 -15.71
N LYS A 111 1.16 7.36 -15.71
CA LYS A 111 1.46 8.71 -16.20
C LYS A 111 2.03 9.62 -15.10
N THR A 112 2.03 9.16 -13.85
CA THR A 112 2.61 9.90 -12.72
C THR A 112 4.12 9.99 -12.88
N SER A 113 4.66 11.22 -12.84
CA SER A 113 6.10 11.45 -12.86
C SER A 113 6.66 11.39 -11.44
N PHE A 114 7.77 10.66 -11.27
CA PHE A 114 8.46 10.52 -9.99
C PHE A 114 9.83 11.18 -10.07
N ALA A 115 10.19 11.94 -9.05
CA ALA A 115 11.46 12.69 -8.99
C ALA A 115 12.67 11.83 -8.53
N GLY A 116 12.47 10.54 -8.24
CA GLY A 116 13.49 9.67 -7.67
C GLY A 116 13.16 8.20 -7.80
N GLN A 117 13.77 7.37 -6.95
CA GLN A 117 13.48 5.94 -6.89
C GLN A 117 12.02 5.71 -6.50
N VAL A 118 11.44 4.63 -7.03
CA VAL A 118 10.05 4.24 -6.80
C VAL A 118 10.04 2.79 -6.34
N LEU A 119 9.32 2.51 -5.26
CA LEU A 119 9.01 1.15 -4.86
C LEU A 119 7.84 0.66 -5.70
N ARG A 120 7.98 -0.56 -6.23
CA ARG A 120 6.92 -1.34 -6.86
C ARG A 120 6.48 -2.43 -5.90
N LEU A 121 5.22 -2.43 -5.54
CA LEU A 121 4.57 -3.47 -4.74
C LEU A 121 3.53 -4.17 -5.61
N ASP A 122 3.66 -5.48 -5.78
CA ASP A 122 2.76 -6.28 -6.61
C ASP A 122 1.88 -7.14 -5.72
N PHE A 123 0.58 -7.13 -5.97
CA PHE A 123 -0.42 -8.02 -5.36
C PHE A 123 -1.02 -8.86 -6.49
N ILE A 124 -0.73 -10.15 -6.47
CA ILE A 124 -0.98 -11.07 -7.58
C ILE A 124 -1.84 -12.21 -7.06
N ASP A 125 -3.06 -12.31 -7.56
CA ASP A 125 -3.95 -13.44 -7.30
C ASP A 125 -4.28 -14.21 -8.58
N HIS A 126 -4.68 -15.47 -8.40
CA HIS A 126 -5.09 -16.38 -9.48
C HIS A 126 -6.62 -16.56 -9.45
N GLY A 127 -7.35 -15.47 -9.18
CA GLY A 127 -8.80 -15.44 -9.27
C GLY A 127 -9.30 -15.40 -10.72
N PRO A 128 -10.57 -15.03 -10.95
CA PRO A 128 -11.16 -14.94 -12.29
C PRO A 128 -10.63 -13.76 -13.12
N GLY A 129 -9.76 -12.93 -12.53
CA GLY A 129 -9.21 -11.74 -13.17
C GLY A 129 -10.23 -10.66 -13.54
N LEU A 130 -9.78 -9.69 -14.33
CA LEU A 130 -10.57 -8.54 -14.76
C LEU A 130 -10.59 -8.43 -16.29
N SER A 131 -11.79 -8.29 -16.84
CA SER A 131 -11.93 -7.96 -18.27
C SER A 131 -11.38 -6.57 -18.55
N GLU A 132 -11.04 -6.27 -19.80
CA GLU A 132 -10.47 -4.96 -20.17
C GLU A 132 -11.37 -3.78 -19.75
N LEU A 133 -12.69 -3.94 -19.91
CA LEU A 133 -13.67 -2.92 -19.52
C LEU A 133 -13.77 -2.73 -18.01
N ASP A 134 -13.43 -3.76 -17.24
CA ASP A 134 -13.44 -3.71 -15.79
C ASP A 134 -12.17 -3.05 -15.27
N ARG A 135 -11.00 -3.34 -15.87
CA ARG A 135 -9.73 -2.69 -15.53
C ARG A 135 -9.82 -1.15 -15.62
N LEU A 136 -10.53 -0.63 -16.62
CA LEU A 136 -10.74 0.80 -16.80
C LEU A 136 -11.58 1.46 -15.69
N ARG A 137 -12.38 0.67 -14.97
CA ARG A 137 -13.37 1.16 -13.99
C ARG A 137 -13.14 0.63 -12.59
N VAL A 138 -12.18 -0.27 -12.40
CA VAL A 138 -11.99 -1.01 -11.14
C VAL A 138 -11.71 -0.10 -9.94
N PHE A 139 -11.14 1.09 -10.18
CA PHE A 139 -10.89 2.11 -9.16
C PHE A 139 -11.96 3.21 -9.10
N ALA A 140 -13.02 3.14 -9.91
CA ALA A 140 -14.11 4.11 -9.87
C ALA A 140 -14.96 3.91 -8.60
N PRO A 141 -15.38 4.99 -7.92
CA PRO A 141 -16.29 4.87 -6.79
C PRO A 141 -17.57 4.13 -7.17
N PHE A 142 -18.05 3.28 -6.25
CA PHE A 142 -19.27 2.47 -6.40
C PHE A 142 -19.20 1.34 -7.44
N TYR A 143 -18.04 1.12 -8.06
CA TYR A 143 -17.83 -0.01 -8.95
C TYR A 143 -17.41 -1.25 -8.13
N THR A 144 -18.12 -2.36 -8.29
CA THR A 144 -17.73 -3.64 -7.68
C THR A 144 -18.29 -4.82 -8.46
N LYS A 145 -17.54 -5.93 -8.44
CA LYS A 145 -18.00 -7.25 -8.87
C LYS A 145 -18.43 -8.15 -7.71
N LYS A 146 -18.23 -7.71 -6.46
CA LYS A 146 -18.64 -8.50 -5.29
C LYS A 146 -20.15 -8.50 -5.18
N ALA A 147 -20.73 -9.64 -4.78
CA ALA A 147 -22.16 -9.74 -4.51
C ALA A 147 -22.61 -8.88 -3.32
N LYS A 148 -21.68 -8.51 -2.43
CA LYS A 148 -21.88 -7.62 -1.27
C LYS A 148 -20.72 -6.65 -1.16
N GLY A 149 -21.02 -5.38 -0.87
CA GLY A 149 -20.06 -4.28 -0.74
C GLY A 149 -20.55 -3.04 -1.48
N MET A 150 -20.12 -1.85 -1.05
CA MET A 150 -20.52 -0.61 -1.72
C MET A 150 -19.66 -0.24 -2.93
N GLY A 151 -18.57 -0.99 -3.19
CA GLY A 151 -17.63 -0.66 -4.26
C GLY A 151 -16.79 0.59 -3.98
N LEU A 152 -16.55 0.91 -2.71
CA LEU A 152 -15.65 2.00 -2.33
C LEU A 152 -14.21 1.54 -2.08
N GLY A 153 -13.98 0.27 -1.71
CA GLY A 153 -12.66 -0.25 -1.32
C GLY A 153 -11.51 0.15 -2.25
N LEU A 154 -11.56 -0.26 -3.52
CA LEU A 154 -10.48 0.07 -4.48
C LEU A 154 -10.37 1.57 -4.82
N SER A 155 -11.47 2.33 -4.71
CA SER A 155 -11.41 3.79 -4.86
C SER A 155 -10.72 4.47 -3.67
N ILE A 156 -10.91 3.93 -2.46
CA ILE A 156 -10.20 4.35 -1.24
C ILE A 156 -8.72 3.98 -1.35
N VAL A 157 -8.40 2.76 -1.80
CA VAL A 157 -7.02 2.34 -2.07
C VAL A 157 -6.33 3.35 -2.99
N LYS A 158 -6.96 3.65 -4.13
CA LYS A 158 -6.43 4.63 -5.09
C LYS A 158 -6.20 6.00 -4.43
N GLY A 159 -7.19 6.53 -3.72
CA GLY A 159 -7.07 7.82 -3.04
C GLY A 159 -5.94 7.86 -2.01
N ILE A 160 -5.76 6.78 -1.24
CA ILE A 160 -4.66 6.66 -0.27
C ILE A 160 -3.30 6.64 -0.98
N ILE A 161 -3.15 5.81 -2.03
CA ILE A 161 -1.89 5.71 -2.77
C ILE A 161 -1.55 7.03 -3.45
N GLU A 162 -2.52 7.68 -4.09
CA GLU A 162 -2.33 8.99 -4.72
C GLU A 162 -1.99 10.09 -3.70
N ALA A 163 -2.60 10.07 -2.50
CA ALA A 163 -2.26 11.00 -1.43
C ALA A 163 -0.80 10.85 -0.96
N HIS A 164 -0.22 9.65 -1.06
CA HIS A 164 1.20 9.39 -0.78
C HIS A 164 2.12 9.77 -1.97
N GLY A 165 1.59 10.43 -3.00
CA GLY A 165 2.32 10.75 -4.22
C GLY A 165 2.61 9.52 -5.10
N GLY A 166 1.92 8.41 -4.84
CA GLY A 166 2.05 7.16 -5.57
C GLY A 166 1.12 7.04 -6.78
N ALA A 167 1.11 5.85 -7.36
CA ALA A 167 0.15 5.45 -8.36
C ALA A 167 -0.26 3.98 -8.14
N ILE A 168 -1.47 3.62 -8.56
CA ILE A 168 -1.92 2.23 -8.58
C ILE A 168 -2.51 1.91 -9.95
N CYS A 169 -2.23 0.72 -10.46
CA CYS A 169 -2.84 0.19 -11.67
C CYS A 169 -3.12 -1.30 -11.53
N GLU A 170 -3.94 -1.81 -12.43
CA GLU A 170 -4.15 -3.24 -12.62
C GLU A 170 -3.70 -3.58 -14.04
N ILE A 171 -2.84 -4.59 -14.17
CA ILE A 171 -2.11 -4.85 -15.42
C ILE A 171 -2.57 -6.11 -16.16
N GLY A 172 -3.64 -6.76 -15.69
CA GLY A 172 -4.20 -7.96 -16.29
C GLY A 172 -3.53 -9.24 -15.80
N ASP A 173 -3.50 -10.24 -16.69
CA ASP A 173 -3.15 -11.61 -16.37
C ASP A 173 -1.74 -11.76 -15.78
N VAL A 174 -1.60 -12.73 -14.88
CA VAL A 174 -0.40 -12.94 -14.04
C VAL A 174 0.76 -13.49 -14.86
N ASP A 175 0.46 -14.33 -15.85
CA ASP A 175 1.35 -14.81 -16.90
C ASP A 175 0.54 -15.25 -18.15
N ASP A 176 1.23 -15.64 -19.24
CA ASP A 176 0.59 -16.02 -20.51
C ASP A 176 -0.39 -17.21 -20.40
N ASN A 177 -0.40 -17.96 -19.29
CA ASN A 177 -1.20 -19.18 -19.10
C ASN A 177 -2.07 -19.17 -17.84
N SER A 178 -2.10 -18.09 -17.05
CA SER A 178 -2.87 -18.00 -15.80
C SER A 178 -3.69 -16.72 -15.74
N ILE A 179 -4.99 -16.93 -15.53
CA ILE A 179 -5.95 -15.86 -15.32
C ILE A 179 -5.83 -15.41 -13.86
N GLY A 180 -5.91 -14.11 -13.64
CA GLY A 180 -5.81 -13.54 -12.30
C GLY A 180 -5.94 -12.03 -12.30
N ALA A 181 -5.81 -11.42 -11.14
CA ALA A 181 -5.69 -9.98 -11.02
C ALA A 181 -4.29 -9.60 -10.54
N HIS A 182 -3.70 -8.61 -11.19
CA HIS A 182 -2.37 -8.11 -10.86
C HIS A 182 -2.45 -6.61 -10.57
N PHE A 183 -2.58 -6.28 -9.28
CA PHE A 183 -2.52 -4.90 -8.81
C PHE A 183 -1.08 -4.49 -8.54
N VAL A 184 -0.68 -3.37 -9.12
CA VAL A 184 0.65 -2.78 -8.95
C VAL A 184 0.52 -1.44 -8.25
N VAL A 185 1.11 -1.34 -7.06
CA VAL A 185 1.23 -0.11 -6.28
C VAL A 185 2.64 0.46 -6.46
N LEU A 186 2.72 1.74 -6.78
CA LEU A 186 3.94 2.51 -6.94
C LEU A 186 4.01 3.58 -5.86
N LEU A 187 5.08 3.60 -5.07
CA LEU A 187 5.29 4.59 -4.00
C LEU A 187 6.65 5.26 -4.14
N PRO A 188 6.74 6.60 -4.01
CA PRO A 188 8.01 7.30 -4.07
C PRO A 188 8.89 6.93 -2.87
N ALA A 189 10.13 6.53 -3.15
CA ALA A 189 11.14 6.34 -2.11
C ALA A 189 11.61 7.69 -1.56
N LEU A 190 11.94 7.71 -0.27
CA LEU A 190 12.71 8.79 0.32
C LEU A 190 14.12 8.76 -0.26
N VAL A 191 14.49 9.85 -0.91
CA VAL A 191 15.90 10.13 -1.23
C VAL A 191 16.57 10.51 0.09
N LEU A 192 17.36 9.59 0.66
CA LEU A 192 18.23 9.94 1.78
C LEU A 192 19.33 10.84 1.23
N ASP A 193 19.21 12.15 1.48
CA ASP A 193 20.24 13.11 1.14
C ASP A 193 21.42 12.88 2.11
N ASP A 194 22.47 12.19 1.64
CA ASP A 194 23.66 11.79 2.42
C ASP A 194 24.38 12.98 3.09
N ARG A 195 24.05 14.22 2.69
CA ARG A 195 24.67 15.45 3.23
C ARG A 195 24.34 15.73 4.68
N LYS A 196 23.23 15.23 5.24
CA LYS A 196 22.89 15.48 6.66
C LYS A 196 23.67 14.61 7.64
N ARG A 197 24.27 13.50 7.21
CA ARG A 197 25.01 12.59 8.10
C ARG A 197 26.39 13.09 8.52
N ILE A 198 26.96 14.06 7.79
CA ILE A 198 28.32 14.57 8.03
C ILE A 198 28.32 15.84 8.91
N GLY A 199 27.15 16.46 9.16
CA GLY A 199 27.05 17.76 9.85
C GLY A 199 26.98 17.71 11.39
N GLU A 200 26.59 16.59 12.00
CA GLU A 200 26.28 16.55 13.45
C GLU A 200 27.39 15.98 14.33
N SER A 201 28.58 15.69 13.79
CA SER A 201 29.67 15.03 14.54
C SER A 201 30.87 15.91 14.91
N LYS A 202 30.82 17.25 14.69
CA LYS A 202 31.97 18.13 14.97
C LYS A 202 31.70 19.44 15.72
N GLU A 203 30.60 19.55 16.47
CA GLU A 203 30.41 20.64 17.44
C GLU A 203 30.24 20.09 18.86
N GLY A 204 31.37 19.80 19.51
CA GLY A 204 31.33 19.27 20.87
C GLY A 204 32.70 19.05 21.51
N GLN A 205 33.70 19.87 21.20
CA GLN A 205 34.95 19.92 21.97
C GLN A 205 35.67 21.26 21.72
N ARG A 206 35.09 22.35 22.25
CA ARG A 206 35.88 23.54 22.61
C ARG A 206 36.22 23.43 24.09
N ALA A 207 37.47 23.10 24.38
CA ALA A 207 38.03 23.21 25.71
C ALA A 207 38.02 24.70 26.14
N PRO A 208 37.75 25.03 27.41
CA PRO A 208 37.91 26.40 27.87
C PRO A 208 39.41 26.69 28.03
N ALA A 209 39.85 27.78 27.39
CA ALA A 209 41.16 28.36 27.61
C ALA A 209 41.25 28.90 29.04
N GLN A 210 42.18 28.39 29.86
CA GLN A 210 42.59 29.04 31.08
C GLN A 210 43.71 30.04 30.75
N VAL A 211 43.40 31.33 30.97
CA VAL A 211 44.32 32.46 30.90
C VAL A 211 44.86 32.73 32.31
N PHE A 212 46.14 33.09 32.35
CA PHE A 212 47.02 33.36 33.48
C PHE A 212 46.60 34.49 34.44
N GLY A 213 47.13 34.39 35.68
CA GLY A 213 47.44 35.47 36.64
C GLY A 213 47.86 34.80 37.96
N GLY A 214 49.04 34.98 38.55
CA GLY A 214 49.88 36.15 38.73
C GLY A 214 50.07 36.31 40.26
N GLY A 215 51.29 36.12 40.76
CA GLY A 215 51.63 36.21 42.19
C GLY A 215 52.77 35.29 42.59
#